data_AF-A0A2V8DK59-F1
#
_entry.id   AF-A0A2V8DK59-F1
#
_cell.length_a   1.000
_cell.length_b   1.000
_cell.length_c   1.000
_cell.angle_alpha   90.00
_cell.angle_beta   90.00
_cell.angle_gamma   90.00
#
_symmetry.space_group_name_H-M   'P 1'
#
loop_
_entity.id
_entity.type
_entity.pdbx_description
1 polymer ?
#
loop_
_entity_poly.entity_id
_entity_poly.type
_entity_poly.pdbx_seq_one_letter_code
_entity_poly.pdbx_strand_id
1 'polypeptide(L)'
;MAGSRVPAALKNRLEDDATFGLIELLDRERKDWSEQVLSVAADRFERQLSEELSGLRVEFRTVLHDGFTAVRTEVHDGVNSLRQEIATTRVEMLKWSFLFWIGQVAAMAGLVAIAFKLTVR
;
A
#
# COMPACT_ATOMS: atom_id res chain seq x y z
N MET A 1 8.56 -47.74 -11.00
CA MET A 1 8.31 -49.17 -10.72
C MET A 1 9.49 -49.74 -9.94
N ALA A 2 9.56 -49.47 -8.63
CA ALA A 2 10.54 -50.09 -7.75
C ALA A 2 9.86 -51.32 -7.15
N GLY A 3 9.97 -52.47 -7.84
CA GLY A 3 9.46 -53.73 -7.31
C GLY A 3 10.15 -54.00 -5.98
N SER A 4 9.38 -54.04 -4.89
CA SER A 4 9.84 -54.52 -3.60
C SER A 4 10.39 -55.93 -3.82
N ARG A 5 11.73 -56.05 -3.88
CA ARG A 5 12.38 -57.35 -3.94
C ARG A 5 12.17 -57.97 -2.57
N VAL A 6 11.13 -58.81 -2.46
CA VAL A 6 10.87 -59.55 -1.24
C VAL A 6 12.14 -60.35 -0.89
N PRO A 7 12.71 -60.14 0.31
CA PRO A 7 13.88 -60.86 0.74
C PRO A 7 13.68 -62.38 0.60
N ALA A 8 14.68 -63.08 0.05
CA ALA A 8 14.59 -64.53 -0.21
C ALA A 8 14.25 -65.35 1.05
N ALA A 9 14.68 -64.87 2.22
CA ALA A 9 14.36 -65.47 3.52
C ALA A 9 12.85 -65.42 3.86
N LEU A 10 12.14 -64.37 3.45
CA LEU A 10 10.69 -64.26 3.65
C LEU A 10 9.95 -65.10 2.62
N LYS A 11 10.39 -65.06 1.35
CA LYS A 11 9.79 -65.84 0.26
C LYS A 11 9.83 -67.36 0.54
N ASN A 12 10.96 -67.88 1.01
CA ASN A 12 11.12 -69.31 1.31
C ASN A 12 10.30 -69.79 2.51
N ARG A 13 9.89 -68.89 3.42
CA ARG A 13 9.09 -69.23 4.61
C ARG A 13 7.59 -69.02 4.45
N LEU A 14 7.18 -68.09 3.59
CA LEU A 14 5.77 -67.72 3.36
C LEU A 14 5.14 -68.44 2.17
N GLU A 15 5.93 -69.16 1.36
CA GLU A 15 5.50 -69.71 0.06
C GLU A 15 5.06 -68.61 -0.94
N ASP A 16 4.88 -68.97 -2.21
CA ASP A 16 4.64 -67.97 -3.28
C ASP A 16 3.29 -67.25 -3.12
N ASP A 17 2.22 -67.95 -2.76
CA ASP A 17 0.87 -67.38 -2.64
C ASP A 17 0.74 -66.39 -1.47
N ALA A 18 1.29 -66.71 -0.30
CA ALA A 18 1.23 -65.78 0.84
C ALA A 18 2.18 -64.59 0.64
N THR A 19 3.31 -64.79 -0.05
CA THR A 19 4.18 -63.68 -0.46
C THR A 19 3.44 -62.71 -1.38
N PHE A 20 2.66 -63.22 -2.34
CA PHE A 20 1.87 -62.39 -3.26
C PHE A 20 0.79 -61.58 -2.52
N GLY A 21 0.04 -62.22 -1.60
CA GLY A 21 -0.96 -61.55 -0.78
C GLY A 21 -0.39 -60.43 0.10
N LEU A 22 0.80 -60.63 0.67
CA LEU A 22 1.48 -59.59 1.45
C LEU A 22 1.95 -58.41 0.59
N ILE A 23 2.47 -58.68 -0.61
CA ILE A 23 2.82 -57.61 -1.55
C ILE A 23 1.57 -56.81 -1.94
N GLU A 24 0.46 -57.48 -2.24
CA GLU A 24 -0.78 -56.80 -2.61
C GLU A 24 -1.31 -55.93 -1.46
N LEU A 25 -1.31 -56.46 -0.23
CA LEU A 25 -1.73 -55.70 0.95
C LEU A 25 -0.83 -54.48 1.18
N LEU A 26 0.49 -54.67 1.12
CA LEU A 26 1.46 -53.58 1.30
C LEU A 26 1.35 -52.53 0.20
N ASP A 27 1.13 -52.94 -1.05
CA ASP A 27 0.97 -52.02 -2.18
C ASP A 27 -0.35 -51.22 -2.08
N ARG A 28 -1.43 -51.85 -1.62
CA ARG A 28 -2.69 -51.15 -1.30
C ARG A 28 -2.48 -50.15 -0.16
N GLU A 29 -1.89 -50.58 0.94
CA GLU A 29 -1.71 -49.72 2.12
C GLU A 29 -0.73 -48.57 1.85
N ARG A 30 0.33 -48.80 1.07
CA ARG A 30 1.23 -47.74 0.59
C ARG A 30 0.46 -46.73 -0.27
N LYS A 31 -0.42 -47.20 -1.14
CA LYS A 31 -1.21 -46.33 -2.02
C LYS A 31 -2.19 -45.50 -1.20
N ASP A 32 -2.94 -46.13 -0.30
CA ASP A 32 -3.90 -45.46 0.57
C ASP A 32 -3.22 -44.43 1.47
N TRP A 33 -2.06 -44.78 2.05
CA TRP A 33 -1.25 -43.84 2.82
C TRP A 33 -0.75 -42.67 1.96
N SER A 34 -0.26 -42.94 0.74
CA SER A 34 0.20 -41.88 -0.16
C SER A 34 -0.93 -40.92 -0.53
N GLU A 35 -2.14 -41.44 -0.78
CA GLU A 35 -3.32 -40.62 -1.08
C GLU A 35 -3.73 -39.79 0.14
N GLN A 36 -3.73 -40.38 1.33
CA GLN A 36 -4.00 -39.66 2.58
C GLN A 36 -2.99 -38.54 2.84
N VAL A 37 -1.69 -38.81 2.69
CA VAL A 37 -0.64 -37.79 2.88
C VAL A 37 -0.78 -36.66 1.87
N LEU A 38 -1.05 -36.98 0.60
CA LEU A 38 -1.30 -35.98 -0.43
C LEU A 38 -2.53 -35.12 -0.11
N SER A 39 -3.63 -35.73 0.32
CA SER A 39 -4.85 -35.02 0.71
C SER A 39 -4.60 -34.10 1.91
N VAL A 40 -3.96 -34.59 2.98
CA VAL A 40 -3.66 -33.78 4.17
C VAL A 40 -2.71 -32.65 3.84
N ALA A 41 -1.69 -32.89 3.00
CA ALA A 41 -0.78 -31.85 2.55
C ALA A 41 -1.51 -30.78 1.74
N ALA A 42 -2.36 -31.19 0.79
CA ALA A 42 -3.15 -30.27 -0.04
C ALA A 42 -4.06 -29.40 0.82
N ASP A 43 -4.83 -30.00 1.74
CA ASP A 43 -5.73 -29.27 2.65
C ASP A 43 -4.96 -28.26 3.52
N ARG A 44 -3.78 -28.64 4.01
CA ARG A 44 -2.95 -27.75 4.81
C ARG A 44 -2.41 -26.58 3.99
N PHE A 45 -1.93 -26.84 2.77
CA PHE A 45 -1.46 -25.78 1.87
C PHE A 45 -2.59 -24.84 1.48
N GLU A 46 -3.77 -25.36 1.17
CA GLU A 46 -4.93 -24.53 0.82
C GLU A 46 -5.35 -23.62 1.98
N ARG A 47 -5.39 -24.16 3.21
CA ARG A 47 -5.69 -23.37 4.42
C ARG A 47 -4.64 -22.29 4.65
N GLN A 48 -3.36 -22.64 4.59
CA GLN A 48 -2.27 -21.69 4.81
C GLN A 48 -2.26 -20.59 3.74
N LEU A 49 -2.47 -20.92 2.46
CA LEU A 49 -2.55 -19.93 1.38
C LEU A 49 -3.76 -19.01 1.55
N SER A 50 -4.91 -19.55 1.95
CA SER A 50 -6.11 -18.76 2.20
C SER A 50 -5.91 -17.78 3.36
N GLU A 51 -5.27 -18.24 4.43
CA GLU A 51 -4.90 -17.42 5.58
C GLU A 51 -3.92 -16.31 5.19
N GLU A 52 -2.82 -16.63 4.51
CA GLU A 52 -1.81 -15.66 4.06
C GLU A 52 -2.40 -14.64 3.08
N LEU A 53 -3.23 -15.07 2.11
CA LEU A 53 -3.93 -14.16 1.19
C LEU A 53 -4.90 -13.24 1.92
N SER A 54 -5.61 -13.76 2.92
CA SER A 54 -6.53 -12.95 3.72
C SER A 54 -5.76 -11.92 4.56
N GLY A 55 -4.62 -12.31 5.14
CA GLY A 55 -3.73 -11.44 5.89
C GLY A 55 -3.17 -10.32 5.02
N LEU A 56 -2.58 -10.68 3.87
CA LEU A 56 -2.06 -9.73 2.90
C LEU A 56 -3.12 -8.76 2.40
N ARG A 57 -4.35 -9.22 2.16
CA ARG A 57 -5.45 -8.35 1.73
C ARG A 57 -5.81 -7.32 2.82
N VAL A 58 -5.81 -7.72 4.08
CA VAL A 58 -6.08 -6.82 5.20
C VAL A 58 -4.94 -5.81 5.37
N GLU A 59 -3.70 -6.28 5.41
CA GLU A 59 -2.51 -5.43 5.54
C GLU A 59 -2.41 -4.42 4.40
N PHE A 60 -2.63 -4.85 3.16
CA PHE A 60 -2.63 -3.97 2.00
C PHE A 60 -3.72 -2.91 2.11
N ARG A 61 -4.92 -3.29 2.56
CA ARG A 61 -6.02 -2.33 2.78
C ARG A 61 -5.66 -1.31 3.85
N THR A 62 -5.08 -1.73 4.97
CA THR A 62 -4.70 -0.82 6.06
C THR A 62 -3.61 0.14 5.60
N VAL A 63 -2.53 -0.38 5.00
CA VAL A 63 -1.41 0.43 4.53
C VAL A 63 -1.85 1.45 3.47
N LEU A 64 -2.67 1.03 2.49
CA LEU A 64 -3.19 1.95 1.48
C LEU A 64 -4.13 2.99 2.08
N HIS A 65 -5.04 2.58 2.96
CA HIS A 65 -5.98 3.51 3.58
C HIS A 65 -5.23 4.55 4.40
N ASP A 66 -4.30 4.12 5.24
CA ASP A 66 -3.52 5.00 6.11
C ASP A 66 -2.64 5.93 5.27
N GLY A 67 -1.92 5.39 4.27
CA GLY A 67 -1.13 6.19 3.34
C GLY A 67 -1.96 7.23 2.59
N PHE A 68 -3.15 6.86 2.11
CA PHE A 68 -4.03 7.80 1.42
C PHE A 68 -4.59 8.87 2.35
N THR A 69 -4.94 8.50 3.59
CA THR A 69 -5.37 9.50 4.59
C THR A 69 -4.26 10.48 4.94
N ALA A 70 -3.03 10.00 5.11
CA ALA A 70 -1.87 10.84 5.39
C ALA A 70 -1.56 11.81 4.23
N VAL A 71 -1.54 11.31 2.99
CA VAL A 71 -1.36 12.15 1.80
C VAL A 71 -2.48 13.19 1.67
N ARG A 72 -3.73 12.79 1.91
CA ARG A 72 -4.86 13.72 1.88
C ARG A 72 -4.70 14.84 2.90
N THR A 73 -4.29 14.52 4.13
CA THR A 73 -4.07 15.54 5.18
C THR A 73 -2.92 16.47 4.81
N GLU A 74 -1.78 15.93 4.36
CA GLU A 74 -0.61 16.72 3.98
C GLU A 74 -0.92 17.67 2.80
N VAL A 75 -1.62 17.17 1.78
CA VAL A 75 -2.06 18.00 0.66
C VAL A 75 -3.03 19.09 1.11
N HIS A 76 -4.00 18.76 1.98
CA HIS A 76 -4.96 19.74 2.48
C HIS A 76 -4.27 20.85 3.26
N ASP A 77 -3.35 20.49 4.15
CA ASP A 77 -2.59 21.43 4.97
C ASP A 77 -1.65 22.28 4.10
N GLY A 78 -0.95 21.68 3.14
CA GLY A 78 -0.11 22.40 2.19
C GLY A 78 -0.89 23.41 1.35
N VAL A 79 -2.08 23.05 0.86
CA VAL A 79 -2.96 23.96 0.11
C VAL A 79 -3.44 25.11 1.00
N ASN A 80 -3.79 24.84 2.26
CA ASN A 80 -4.21 25.87 3.19
C ASN A 80 -3.07 26.85 3.53
N SER A 81 -1.86 26.34 3.75
CA SER A 81 -0.66 27.17 3.96
C SER A 81 -0.41 28.09 2.76
N LEU A 82 -0.42 27.54 1.54
CA LEU A 82 -0.24 28.33 0.31
C LEU A 82 -1.31 29.40 0.14
N ARG A 83 -2.58 29.08 0.44
CA ARG A 83 -3.66 30.07 0.41
C ARG A 83 -3.43 31.21 1.40
N GLN A 84 -2.94 30.89 2.60
CA GLN A 84 -2.62 31.88 3.61
C GLN A 84 -1.46 32.77 3.17
N GLU A 85 -0.38 32.20 2.65
CA GLU A 85 0.77 32.96 2.12
C GLU A 85 0.38 33.89 0.96
N ILE A 86 -0.50 33.43 0.06
CA ILE A 86 -1.03 34.28 -1.02
C ILE A 86 -1.85 35.44 -0.44
N ALA A 87 -2.68 35.18 0.56
CA ALA A 87 -3.50 36.21 1.19
C ALA A 87 -2.64 37.25 1.90
N THR A 88 -1.63 36.83 2.66
CA THR A 88 -0.70 37.75 3.35
C THR A 88 0.08 38.59 2.35
N THR A 89 0.65 37.97 1.32
CA THR A 89 1.40 38.67 0.26
C THR A 89 0.51 39.70 -0.46
N ARG A 90 -0.75 39.36 -0.77
CA ARG A 90 -1.70 40.30 -1.36
C ARG A 90 -1.99 41.49 -0.44
N VAL A 91 -2.19 41.24 0.84
CA VAL A 91 -2.42 42.30 1.84
C VAL A 91 -1.22 43.23 1.96
N GLU A 92 0.00 42.68 1.96
CA GLU A 92 1.22 43.48 1.99
C GLU A 92 1.37 44.33 0.73
N MET A 93 1.16 43.75 -0.45
CA MET A 93 1.14 44.50 -1.71
C MET A 93 0.13 45.65 -1.70
N LEU A 94 -1.09 45.40 -1.17
CA LEU A 94 -2.10 46.45 -1.03
C LEU A 94 -1.63 47.56 -0.08
N LYS A 95 -1.08 47.22 1.10
CA LYS A 95 -0.54 48.20 2.05
C LYS A 95 0.50 49.11 1.40
N TRP A 96 1.45 48.51 0.67
CA TRP A 96 2.49 49.27 -0.03
C TRP A 96 1.92 50.13 -1.17
N SER A 97 0.94 49.64 -1.92
CA SER A 97 0.27 50.44 -2.95
C SER A 97 -0.46 51.66 -2.36
N PHE A 98 -1.14 51.50 -1.22
CA PHE A 98 -1.84 52.61 -0.55
C PHE A 98 -0.86 53.67 -0.04
N LEU A 99 0.23 53.24 0.59
CA LEU A 99 1.27 54.17 1.07
C LEU A 99 1.87 54.97 -0.09
N PHE A 100 2.13 54.30 -1.21
CA PHE A 100 2.61 54.95 -2.43
C PHE A 100 1.58 55.95 -2.99
N TRP A 101 0.31 55.56 -3.08
CA TRP A 101 -0.78 56.42 -3.53
C TRP A 101 -0.92 57.69 -2.70
N ILE A 102 -0.81 57.60 -1.37
CA ILE A 102 -0.83 58.78 -0.49
C ILE A 102 0.32 59.73 -0.83
N GLY A 103 1.52 59.20 -1.08
CA GLY A 103 2.66 59.99 -1.52
C GLY A 103 2.42 60.69 -2.87
N GLN A 104 1.86 59.99 -3.85
CA GLN A 104 1.51 60.56 -5.15
C GLN A 104 0.47 61.69 -5.01
N VAL A 105 -0.60 61.47 -4.24
CA VAL A 105 -1.65 62.47 -4.01
C VAL A 105 -1.08 63.72 -3.33
N ALA A 106 -0.21 63.55 -2.33
CA ALA A 106 0.46 64.68 -1.66
C ALA A 106 1.35 65.48 -2.63
N ALA A 107 2.11 64.80 -3.50
CA ALA A 107 2.93 65.45 -4.51
C ALA A 107 2.08 66.23 -5.53
N MET A 108 0.98 65.64 -6.01
CA MET A 108 0.04 66.31 -6.92
C MET A 108 -0.60 67.54 -6.26
N ALA A 109 -1.05 67.42 -5.01
CA ALA A 109 -1.60 68.56 -4.26
C ALA A 109 -0.56 69.68 -4.09
N GLY A 110 0.70 69.33 -3.80
CA GLY A 110 1.80 70.28 -3.72
C GLY A 110 2.05 71.02 -5.04
N LEU A 111 2.08 70.31 -6.17
CA LEU A 111 2.24 70.91 -7.50
C LEU A 111 1.09 71.88 -7.83
N VAL A 112 -0.15 71.48 -7.58
CA VAL A 112 -1.33 72.34 -7.81
C VAL A 112 -1.30 73.59 -6.92
N ALA A 113 -0.93 73.45 -5.65
CA ALA A 113 -0.80 74.59 -4.73
C ALA A 113 0.28 75.59 -5.18
N ILE A 114 1.43 75.10 -5.68
CA ILE A 114 2.49 75.93 -6.23
C ILE A 114 2.01 76.66 -7.50
N ALA A 115 1.35 75.94 -8.42
CA ALA A 115 0.82 76.54 -9.65
C ALA A 115 -0.21 77.64 -9.35
N PHE A 116 -1.16 77.39 -8.43
CA PHE A 116 -2.15 78.39 -8.03
C PHE A 116 -1.49 79.64 -7.42
N LYS A 117 -0.47 79.46 -6.56
CA LYS A 117 0.27 80.57 -5.97
C LYS A 117 1.04 81.40 -7.00
N LEU A 118 1.50 80.79 -8.09
CA LEU A 118 2.17 81.49 -9.20
C LEU A 118 1.18 82.25 -10.09
N THR A 119 -0.05 81.77 -10.27
CA THR A 119 -1.05 82.43 -11.12
C THR A 119 -1.80 83.56 -10.42
N VAL A 120 -1.95 83.50 -9.09
CA VAL A 120 -2.70 84.51 -8.31
C VAL A 120 -1.82 85.68 -7.83
N ARG A 121 -0.51 85.61 -8.05
CA ARG A 121 0.44 86.69 -7.72
C ARG A 121 0.77 87.52 -8.95
#